data_AF-A0A9E4N770-F1
#
_entry.id   AF-A0A9E4N770-F1
#
_cell.length_a   1.000
_cell.length_b   1.000
_cell.length_c   1.000
_cell.angle_alpha   90.00
_cell.angle_beta   90.00
_cell.angle_gamma   90.00
#
_symmetry.space_group_name_H-M   'P 1'
#
loop_
_entity.id
_entity.type
_entity.pdbx_description
1 polymer ?
#
loop_
_entity_poly.entity_id
_entity_poly.type
_entity_poly.pdbx_seq_one_letter_code
_entity_poly.pdbx_strand_id
1 'polypeptide(L)'
;LYGYETDNSMIEWRGSAQGSNDNAVVKVDAGAMSVTTGFDDTIKADVLNVIPNQKAGKIAFAAGLTNDSGWCPIDLHTFESTIHKNIHVIGDASIAKGMPKSGYAANSEAKVCAASVAALLNGQEPGTPAYVNTCYSIIGKDWGISVAAVYKLAEDGSKITKVSGGLTPTDATPEMRAREVAYAYSWFDNITADIFM
;
A
#
# COMPACT_ATOMS: atom_id res chain seq x y z
N LEU A 1 12.91 -21.99 7.65
CA LEU A 1 11.94 -20.94 8.03
C LEU A 1 10.84 -21.60 8.86
N TYR A 2 10.27 -20.89 9.84
CA TYR A 2 9.20 -21.39 10.72
C TYR A 2 7.84 -21.40 10.00
N GLY A 3 7.81 -21.97 8.79
CA GLY A 3 6.74 -21.80 7.80
C GLY A 3 5.36 -22.19 8.34
N TYR A 4 4.34 -21.42 7.95
CA TYR A 4 2.93 -21.76 8.17
C TYR A 4 2.61 -23.13 7.54
N GLU A 5 1.88 -23.99 8.27
CA GLU A 5 1.50 -25.36 7.83
C GLU A 5 2.68 -26.29 7.50
N THR A 6 3.84 -26.10 8.13
CA THR A 6 5.00 -26.99 8.01
C THR A 6 5.26 -27.77 9.30
N ASP A 7 6.07 -28.84 9.25
CA ASP A 7 6.47 -29.62 10.43
C ASP A 7 7.19 -28.78 11.51
N ASN A 8 7.75 -27.62 11.13
CA ASN A 8 8.42 -26.66 12.03
C ASN A 8 7.59 -25.38 12.25
N SER A 9 6.26 -25.44 12.06
CA SER A 9 5.42 -24.25 12.14
C SER A 9 5.37 -23.69 13.56
N MET A 10 5.63 -22.39 13.69
CA MET A 10 5.40 -21.60 14.90
C MET A 10 4.36 -20.51 14.67
N ILE A 11 3.69 -20.55 13.51
CA ILE A 11 2.78 -19.50 13.05
C ILE A 11 1.39 -20.09 12.96
N GLU A 12 0.46 -19.49 13.68
CA GLU A 12 -0.97 -19.76 13.54
C GLU A 12 -1.63 -18.60 12.78
N TRP A 13 -2.42 -18.92 11.75
CA TRP A 13 -3.25 -17.94 11.08
C TRP A 13 -4.69 -18.01 11.59
N ARG A 14 -5.17 -16.90 12.17
CA ARG A 14 -6.57 -16.74 12.60
C ARG A 14 -7.27 -15.73 11.69
N GLY A 15 -7.68 -16.19 10.51
CA GLY A 15 -8.43 -15.38 9.56
C GLY A 15 -9.94 -15.38 9.83
N SER A 16 -10.66 -14.42 9.26
CA SER A 16 -12.13 -14.46 9.19
C SER A 16 -12.58 -14.95 7.81
N ALA A 17 -13.73 -15.62 7.73
CA ALA A 17 -14.35 -15.92 6.43
C ALA A 17 -14.66 -14.62 5.68
N GLN A 18 -14.74 -14.68 4.35
CA GLN A 18 -15.05 -13.48 3.56
C GLN A 18 -16.41 -12.88 4.00
N GLY A 19 -16.39 -11.60 4.40
CA GLY A 19 -17.57 -10.90 4.90
C GLY A 19 -17.85 -11.08 6.40
N SER A 20 -17.03 -11.84 7.12
CA SER A 20 -17.06 -11.97 8.58
C SER A 20 -15.96 -11.12 9.24
N ASN A 21 -16.22 -10.71 10.48
CA ASN A 21 -15.26 -10.03 11.36
C ASN A 21 -14.96 -10.85 12.63
N ASP A 22 -15.28 -12.14 12.66
CA ASP A 22 -15.23 -12.98 13.87
C ASP A 22 -13.84 -12.98 14.51
N ASN A 23 -12.77 -13.05 13.71
CA ASN A 23 -11.39 -13.00 14.18
C ASN A 23 -10.75 -11.61 14.05
N ALA A 24 -11.50 -10.59 13.62
CA ALA A 24 -11.01 -9.23 13.63
C ALA A 24 -10.83 -8.75 15.07
N VAL A 25 -9.71 -8.10 15.38
CA VAL A 25 -9.50 -7.50 16.70
C VAL A 25 -10.40 -6.28 16.85
N VAL A 26 -11.34 -6.33 17.79
CA VAL A 26 -12.31 -5.25 18.06
C VAL A 26 -11.99 -4.44 19.32
N LYS A 27 -11.20 -5.00 20.24
CA LYS A 27 -10.76 -4.33 21.47
C LYS A 27 -9.33 -4.71 21.81
N VAL A 28 -8.60 -3.73 22.37
CA VAL A 28 -7.27 -3.92 22.92
C VAL A 28 -7.28 -3.50 24.39
N ASP A 29 -6.75 -4.36 25.25
CA ASP A 29 -6.45 -4.05 26.65
C ASP A 29 -4.93 -4.09 26.85
N ALA A 30 -4.32 -2.91 26.81
CA ALA A 30 -2.87 -2.76 26.98
C ALA A 30 -2.41 -3.08 28.41
N GLY A 31 -3.27 -2.92 29.42
CA GLY A 31 -2.93 -3.24 30.82
C GLY A 31 -2.91 -4.73 31.07
N ALA A 32 -3.84 -5.46 30.45
CA ALA A 32 -3.93 -6.92 30.53
C ALA A 32 -3.06 -7.67 29.51
N MET A 33 -2.46 -6.96 28.55
CA MET A 33 -1.72 -7.52 27.41
C MET A 33 -2.57 -8.50 26.58
N SER A 34 -3.81 -8.07 26.29
CA SER A 34 -4.77 -8.90 25.57
C SER A 34 -5.55 -8.14 24.49
N VAL A 35 -6.06 -8.89 23.51
CA VAL A 35 -7.01 -8.42 22.50
C VAL A 35 -8.29 -9.23 22.57
N THR A 36 -9.40 -8.61 22.20
CA THR A 36 -10.70 -9.29 22.02
C THR A 36 -11.05 -9.31 20.54
N THR A 37 -11.46 -10.47 20.03
CA THR A 37 -11.91 -10.63 18.65
C THR A 37 -13.41 -10.31 18.50
N GLY A 38 -13.92 -10.21 17.27
CA GLY A 38 -15.34 -10.00 16.98
C GLY A 38 -16.26 -11.14 17.46
N PHE A 39 -15.70 -12.31 17.77
CA PHE A 39 -16.39 -13.45 18.37
C PHE A 39 -16.25 -13.51 19.90
N ASP A 40 -15.83 -12.41 20.53
CA ASP A 40 -15.60 -12.26 21.97
C ASP A 40 -14.48 -13.14 22.57
N ASP A 41 -13.64 -13.77 21.73
CA ASP A 41 -12.45 -14.47 22.21
C ASP A 41 -11.43 -13.48 22.75
N THR A 42 -10.90 -13.76 23.95
CA THR A 42 -9.80 -12.98 24.53
C THR A 42 -8.48 -13.71 24.34
N ILE A 43 -7.56 -13.08 23.61
CA ILE A 43 -6.22 -13.60 23.33
C ILE A 43 -5.21 -12.77 24.13
N LYS A 44 -4.44 -13.44 25.00
CA LYS A 44 -3.32 -12.84 25.72
C LYS A 44 -2.01 -13.16 25.01
N ALA A 45 -1.09 -12.20 24.95
CA ALA A 45 0.23 -12.40 24.37
C ALA A 45 1.30 -11.65 25.19
N ASP A 46 2.54 -12.14 25.15
CA ASP A 46 3.67 -11.43 25.76
C ASP A 46 3.99 -10.13 25.00
N VAL A 47 3.70 -10.10 23.70
CA VAL A 47 3.85 -8.92 22.83
C VAL A 47 2.64 -8.84 21.90
N LEU A 48 2.05 -7.64 21.79
CA LEU A 48 0.97 -7.34 20.86
C LEU A 48 1.42 -6.25 19.87
N ASN A 49 1.48 -6.59 18.58
CA ASN A 49 1.64 -5.63 17.49
C ASN A 49 0.28 -5.36 16.84
N VAL A 50 -0.41 -4.30 17.27
CA VAL A 50 -1.75 -3.95 16.77
C VAL A 50 -1.65 -2.91 15.66
N ILE A 51 -2.23 -3.22 14.49
CA ILE A 51 -2.33 -2.30 13.35
C ILE A 51 -3.79 -1.83 13.26
N PRO A 52 -4.11 -0.58 13.67
CA PRO A 52 -5.48 -0.08 13.64
C PRO A 52 -5.94 0.25 12.21
N ASN A 53 -7.24 0.40 12.03
CA ASN A 53 -7.81 0.96 10.80
C ASN A 53 -7.22 2.35 10.53
N GLN A 54 -6.77 2.56 9.29
CA GLN A 54 -6.06 3.77 8.87
C GLN A 54 -6.98 4.68 8.06
N LYS A 55 -6.57 5.96 7.95
CA LYS A 55 -7.23 7.02 7.19
C LYS A 55 -6.20 8.06 6.76
N ALA A 56 -6.61 9.05 5.97
CA ALA A 56 -5.71 10.13 5.55
C ALA A 56 -5.11 10.90 6.74
N GLY A 57 -3.98 11.58 6.52
CA GLY A 57 -3.34 12.39 7.55
C GLY A 57 -4.25 13.53 8.05
N LYS A 58 -4.06 13.95 9.31
CA LYS A 58 -4.92 14.96 9.98
C LYS A 58 -5.10 16.25 9.18
N ILE A 59 -4.07 16.70 8.47
CA ILE A 59 -4.13 17.92 7.65
C ILE A 59 -5.13 17.80 6.50
N ALA A 60 -5.30 16.60 5.92
CA ALA A 60 -6.27 16.39 4.85
C ALA A 60 -7.71 16.58 5.35
N PHE A 61 -8.01 16.12 6.58
CA PHE A 61 -9.29 16.37 7.22
C PHE A 61 -9.48 17.86 7.55
N ALA A 62 -8.47 18.49 8.17
CA ALA A 62 -8.53 19.90 8.55
C ALA A 62 -8.69 20.83 7.34
N ALA A 63 -8.12 20.46 6.20
CA ALA A 63 -8.21 21.18 4.94
C ALA A 63 -9.45 20.84 4.11
N GLY A 64 -10.36 19.98 4.60
CA GLY A 64 -11.58 19.60 3.88
C GLY A 64 -11.35 18.73 2.64
N LEU A 65 -10.22 18.02 2.55
CA LEU A 65 -9.83 17.23 1.38
C LEU A 65 -10.35 15.79 1.39
N THR A 66 -10.90 15.32 2.51
CA THR A 66 -11.39 13.94 2.68
C THR A 66 -12.89 13.82 2.46
N ASN A 67 -13.34 12.69 1.91
CA ASN A 67 -14.76 12.32 1.92
C ASN A 67 -15.12 11.43 3.13
N ASP A 68 -16.36 10.92 3.17
CA ASP A 68 -16.89 10.09 4.26
C ASP A 68 -16.11 8.79 4.51
N SER A 69 -15.34 8.31 3.52
CA SER A 69 -14.45 7.15 3.69
C SER A 69 -13.17 7.47 4.47
N GLY A 70 -12.90 8.76 4.74
CA GLY A 70 -11.71 9.22 5.43
C GLY A 70 -10.47 9.34 4.54
N TRP A 71 -10.64 9.33 3.22
CA TRP A 71 -9.58 9.46 2.21
C TRP A 71 -9.90 10.58 1.23
N CYS A 72 -8.91 11.01 0.44
CA CYS A 72 -9.03 12.17 -0.43
C CYS A 72 -9.41 11.76 -1.86
N PRO A 73 -10.64 12.07 -2.33
CA PRO A 73 -10.98 11.85 -3.72
C PRO A 73 -10.18 12.80 -4.62
N ILE A 74 -9.63 12.24 -5.69
CA ILE A 74 -8.77 12.95 -6.64
C ILE A 74 -9.19 12.64 -8.07
N ASP A 75 -8.83 13.54 -8.97
CA ASP A 75 -8.80 13.29 -10.41
C ASP A 75 -7.63 12.33 -10.73
N LEU A 76 -7.93 11.17 -11.32
CA LEU A 76 -6.93 10.11 -11.54
C LEU A 76 -5.91 10.41 -12.65
N HIS A 77 -6.09 11.51 -13.38
CA HIS A 77 -5.16 11.98 -14.41
C HIS A 77 -4.13 12.97 -13.85
N THR A 78 -4.54 13.78 -12.86
CA THR A 78 -3.76 14.91 -12.35
C THR A 78 -3.44 14.87 -10.86
N PHE A 79 -4.12 14.01 -10.10
CA PHE A 79 -4.14 13.99 -8.63
C PHE A 79 -4.72 15.26 -8.00
N GLU A 80 -5.36 16.14 -8.77
CA GLU A 80 -6.08 17.29 -8.23
C GLU A 80 -7.26 16.80 -7.37
N SER A 81 -7.45 17.40 -6.20
CA SER A 81 -8.61 17.14 -5.36
C SER A 81 -9.90 17.46 -6.11
N THR A 82 -10.87 16.56 -6.02
CA THR A 82 -12.21 16.82 -6.59
C THR A 82 -13.06 17.73 -5.71
N ILE A 83 -12.58 18.07 -4.50
CA ILE A 83 -13.27 18.95 -3.53
C ILE A 83 -12.75 20.39 -3.64
N HIS A 84 -11.42 20.55 -3.71
CA HIS A 84 -10.77 21.86 -3.74
C HIS A 84 -9.81 21.96 -4.91
N LYS A 85 -10.12 22.87 -5.85
CA LYS A 85 -9.26 23.15 -7.00
C LYS A 85 -7.89 23.68 -6.58
N ASN A 86 -6.88 23.37 -7.39
CA ASN A 86 -5.46 23.71 -7.21
C ASN A 86 -4.77 23.05 -6.00
N ILE A 87 -5.43 22.09 -5.34
CA ILE A 87 -4.81 21.26 -4.32
C ILE A 87 -4.68 19.85 -4.88
N HIS A 88 -3.47 19.30 -4.89
CA HIS A 88 -3.24 17.92 -5.32
C HIS A 88 -2.94 17.03 -4.12
N VAL A 89 -3.46 15.80 -4.13
CA VAL A 89 -3.27 14.83 -3.03
C VAL A 89 -2.73 13.52 -3.59
N ILE A 90 -1.56 13.10 -3.09
CA ILE A 90 -0.84 11.89 -3.51
C ILE A 90 -0.58 10.95 -2.33
N GLY A 91 -0.07 9.77 -2.61
CA GLY A 91 0.32 8.76 -1.65
C GLY A 91 -0.85 8.18 -0.87
N ASP A 92 -0.58 7.72 0.34
CA ASP A 92 -1.57 7.02 1.17
C ASP A 92 -2.83 7.84 1.43
N ALA A 93 -2.80 9.17 1.38
CA ALA A 93 -3.99 9.99 1.60
C ALA A 93 -5.00 9.92 0.43
N SER A 94 -4.53 9.62 -0.78
CA SER A 94 -5.32 9.67 -2.01
C SER A 94 -6.23 8.45 -2.19
N ILE A 95 -7.29 8.61 -2.97
CA ILE A 95 -8.09 7.52 -3.53
C ILE A 95 -7.57 7.21 -4.95
N ALA A 96 -6.33 6.74 -5.06
CA ALA A 96 -5.74 6.21 -6.29
C ALA A 96 -6.32 4.83 -6.66
N LYS A 97 -7.60 4.81 -7.06
CA LYS A 97 -8.38 3.58 -7.27
C LYS A 97 -7.67 2.59 -8.20
N GLY A 98 -7.24 1.46 -7.64
CA GLY A 98 -6.55 0.38 -8.34
C GLY A 98 -5.05 0.26 -8.03
N MET A 99 -4.46 1.22 -7.31
CA MET A 99 -3.09 1.14 -6.80
C MET A 99 -3.07 0.82 -5.29
N PRO A 100 -2.06 0.09 -4.80
CA PRO A 100 -1.87 -0.12 -3.37
C PRO A 100 -1.34 1.15 -2.69
N LYS A 101 -1.57 1.29 -1.38
CA LYS A 101 -0.92 2.29 -0.53
C LYS A 101 0.49 1.82 -0.17
N SER A 102 1.50 2.31 -0.89
CA SER A 102 2.90 1.90 -0.72
C SER A 102 3.86 3.05 -1.02
N GLY A 103 5.11 2.93 -0.57
CA GLY A 103 6.16 3.90 -0.90
C GLY A 103 6.44 4.01 -2.41
N TYR A 104 6.38 2.90 -3.15
CA TYR A 104 6.57 2.93 -4.61
C TYR A 104 5.39 3.62 -5.30
N ALA A 105 4.16 3.26 -4.93
CA ALA A 105 2.97 3.91 -5.47
C ALA A 105 3.03 5.42 -5.22
N ALA A 106 3.30 5.85 -3.98
CA ALA A 106 3.45 7.27 -3.65
C ALA A 106 4.52 7.99 -4.49
N ASN A 107 5.69 7.37 -4.72
CA ASN A 107 6.72 7.93 -5.61
C ASN A 107 6.23 8.07 -7.07
N SER A 108 5.56 7.04 -7.59
CA SER A 108 5.03 7.05 -8.96
C SER A 108 3.92 8.08 -9.13
N GLU A 109 3.03 8.20 -8.16
CA GLU A 109 1.97 9.20 -8.10
C GLU A 109 2.56 10.62 -8.02
N ALA A 110 3.61 10.82 -7.23
CA ALA A 110 4.30 12.10 -7.11
C ALA A 110 4.86 12.58 -8.45
N LYS A 111 5.49 11.68 -9.24
CA LYS A 111 6.05 12.01 -10.56
C LYS A 111 4.97 12.43 -11.55
N VAL A 112 3.84 11.71 -11.58
CA VAL A 112 2.69 12.10 -12.41
C VAL A 112 2.10 13.43 -11.96
N CYS A 113 1.85 13.59 -10.66
CA CYS A 113 1.32 14.83 -10.10
C CYS A 113 2.23 16.03 -10.40
N ALA A 114 3.55 15.87 -10.26
CA ALA A 114 4.52 16.93 -10.55
C ALA A 114 4.48 17.36 -12.02
N ALA A 115 4.42 16.40 -12.95
CA ALA A 115 4.27 16.68 -14.39
C ALA A 115 2.94 17.37 -14.69
N SER A 116 1.85 16.93 -14.09
CA SER A 116 0.52 17.54 -14.28
C SER A 116 0.47 18.96 -13.73
N VAL A 117 0.99 19.21 -12.52
CA VAL A 117 1.07 20.57 -11.94
C VAL A 117 1.91 21.49 -12.83
N ALA A 118 3.06 21.01 -13.32
CA ALA A 118 3.89 21.80 -14.24
C ALA A 118 3.16 22.15 -15.54
N ALA A 119 2.43 21.20 -16.15
CA ALA A 119 1.64 21.46 -17.34
C ALA A 119 0.51 22.49 -17.07
N LEU A 120 -0.25 22.30 -15.99
CA LEU A 120 -1.36 23.18 -15.61
C LEU A 120 -0.90 24.62 -15.36
N LEU A 121 0.23 24.80 -14.67
CA LEU A 121 0.82 26.13 -14.43
C LEU A 121 1.25 26.83 -15.73
N ASN A 122 1.55 26.07 -16.78
CA ASN A 122 1.88 26.60 -18.10
C ASN A 122 0.66 26.70 -19.04
N GLY A 123 -0.55 26.43 -18.54
CA GLY A 123 -1.77 26.41 -19.36
C GLY A 123 -1.76 25.30 -20.42
N GLN A 124 -1.03 24.21 -20.17
CA GLN A 124 -0.93 23.05 -21.04
C GLN A 124 -1.80 21.91 -20.52
N GLU A 125 -2.25 21.06 -21.43
CA GLU A 125 -2.93 19.82 -21.09
C GLU A 125 -1.95 18.83 -20.44
N PRO A 126 -2.28 18.26 -19.26
CA PRO A 126 -1.48 17.20 -18.65
C PRO A 126 -1.36 15.96 -19.55
N GLY A 127 -0.15 15.41 -19.62
CA GLY A 127 0.11 14.20 -20.42
C GLY A 127 -0.54 12.93 -19.87
N THR A 128 -0.56 11.86 -20.67
CA THR A 128 -1.12 10.56 -20.27
C THR A 128 -0.25 9.91 -19.19
N PRO A 129 -0.81 9.58 -18.01
CA PRO A 129 -0.02 9.04 -16.92
C PRO A 129 0.26 7.55 -17.08
N ALA A 130 1.40 7.12 -16.55
CA ALA A 130 1.78 5.73 -16.37
C ALA A 130 2.34 5.54 -14.97
N TYR A 131 2.09 4.39 -14.35
CA TYR A 131 2.50 4.13 -12.98
C TYR A 131 3.14 2.78 -12.83
N VAL A 132 3.99 2.64 -11.81
CA VAL A 132 4.57 1.36 -11.42
C VAL A 132 4.56 1.21 -9.90
N ASN A 133 4.46 -0.01 -9.44
CA ASN A 133 4.62 -0.36 -8.04
C ASN A 133 5.31 -1.72 -7.90
N THR A 134 6.27 -1.79 -6.98
CA THR A 134 6.75 -3.06 -6.45
C THR A 134 6.82 -2.99 -4.93
N CYS A 135 6.22 -3.96 -4.24
CA CYS A 135 6.43 -4.16 -2.81
C CYS A 135 7.24 -5.43 -2.61
N TYR A 136 8.43 -5.31 -2.02
CA TYR A 136 9.25 -6.43 -1.61
C TYR A 136 8.93 -6.84 -0.17
N SER A 137 9.11 -8.13 0.14
CA SER A 137 9.01 -8.67 1.50
C SER A 137 10.17 -9.64 1.73
N ILE A 138 11.05 -9.30 2.65
CA ILE A 138 12.13 -10.18 3.10
C ILE A 138 11.61 -11.01 4.27
N ILE A 139 11.38 -12.30 4.03
CA ILE A 139 10.83 -13.24 5.03
C ILE A 139 11.96 -13.82 5.90
N GLY A 140 13.16 -13.94 5.33
CA GLY A 140 14.36 -14.36 6.03
C GLY A 140 15.61 -14.04 5.23
N LYS A 141 16.77 -14.40 5.78
CA LYS A 141 18.10 -14.01 5.27
C LYS A 141 18.25 -14.11 3.75
N ASP A 142 17.85 -15.24 3.17
CA ASP A 142 17.97 -15.52 1.73
C ASP A 142 16.58 -15.83 1.12
N TRP A 143 15.52 -15.26 1.68
CA TRP A 143 14.15 -15.54 1.26
C TRP A 143 13.33 -14.26 1.09
N GLY A 144 13.35 -13.72 -0.13
CA GLY A 144 12.56 -12.57 -0.55
C GLY A 144 11.42 -12.97 -1.48
N ILE A 145 10.35 -12.18 -1.45
CA ILE A 145 9.26 -12.19 -2.42
C ILE A 145 8.89 -10.77 -2.80
N SER A 146 8.21 -10.61 -3.93
CA SER A 146 7.72 -9.33 -4.41
C SER A 146 6.34 -9.45 -5.04
N VAL A 147 5.62 -8.33 -5.02
CA VAL A 147 4.45 -8.09 -5.86
C VAL A 147 4.73 -6.86 -6.71
N ALA A 148 4.79 -7.05 -8.03
CA ALA A 148 5.09 -5.99 -8.98
C ALA A 148 3.90 -5.75 -9.93
N ALA A 149 3.70 -4.51 -10.34
CA ALA A 149 2.69 -4.14 -11.30
C ALA A 149 3.04 -2.85 -12.05
N VAL A 150 2.71 -2.83 -13.34
CA VAL A 150 2.66 -1.63 -14.18
C VAL A 150 1.20 -1.28 -14.40
N TYR A 151 0.88 0.01 -14.38
CA TYR A 151 -0.48 0.51 -14.47
C TYR A 151 -0.61 1.62 -15.52
N LYS A 152 -1.83 1.73 -16.05
CA LYS A 152 -2.29 2.86 -16.86
C LYS A 152 -3.63 3.37 -16.35
N LEU A 153 -3.98 4.61 -16.66
CA LEU A 153 -5.36 5.06 -16.50
C LEU A 153 -6.27 4.30 -17.48
N ALA A 154 -7.44 3.85 -17.04
CA ALA A 154 -8.43 3.24 -17.92
C ALA A 154 -8.91 4.26 -18.96
N GLU A 155 -9.33 3.79 -20.15
CA GLU A 155 -9.78 4.67 -21.24
C GLU A 155 -10.99 5.53 -20.84
N ASP A 156 -11.83 5.04 -19.93
CA ASP A 156 -12.98 5.75 -19.38
C ASP A 156 -12.63 6.65 -18.16
N GLY A 157 -11.36 6.73 -17.77
CA GLY A 157 -10.90 7.49 -16.61
C GLY A 157 -11.37 6.96 -15.24
N SER A 158 -12.03 5.80 -15.19
CA SER A 158 -12.76 5.34 -13.99
C SER A 158 -11.90 4.75 -12.87
N LYS A 159 -10.67 4.34 -13.21
CA LYS A 159 -9.68 3.72 -12.31
C LYS A 159 -8.30 3.64 -12.96
N ILE A 160 -7.27 3.47 -12.13
CA ILE A 160 -5.94 3.05 -12.55
C ILE A 160 -5.96 1.51 -12.66
N THR A 161 -5.58 0.96 -13.81
CA THR A 161 -5.67 -0.47 -14.12
C THR A 161 -4.30 -1.08 -14.32
N LYS A 162 -4.05 -2.22 -13.65
CA LYS A 162 -2.86 -3.05 -13.85
C LYS A 162 -2.85 -3.60 -15.29
N VAL A 163 -1.72 -3.43 -15.98
CA VAL A 163 -1.51 -3.95 -17.34
C VAL A 163 -0.50 -5.09 -17.40
N SER A 164 0.43 -5.17 -16.45
CA SER A 164 1.41 -6.25 -16.36
C SER A 164 1.95 -6.39 -14.93
N GLY A 165 2.75 -7.43 -14.68
CA GLY A 165 3.36 -7.76 -13.39
C GLY A 165 2.70 -8.93 -12.68
N GLY A 166 3.19 -9.30 -11.51
CA GLY A 166 2.77 -10.51 -10.79
C GLY A 166 3.41 -10.63 -9.42
N LEU A 167 3.14 -11.74 -8.77
CA LEU A 167 3.85 -12.16 -7.56
C LEU A 167 5.07 -12.98 -7.95
N THR A 168 6.08 -13.03 -7.09
CA THR A 168 7.09 -14.08 -7.17
C THR A 168 6.38 -15.44 -7.20
N PRO A 169 6.65 -16.30 -8.20
CA PRO A 169 5.98 -17.60 -8.31
C PRO A 169 6.11 -18.44 -7.04
N THR A 170 5.11 -19.27 -6.74
CA THR A 170 5.14 -20.14 -5.55
C THR A 170 6.25 -21.18 -5.63
N ASP A 171 6.59 -21.61 -6.85
CA ASP A 171 7.65 -22.56 -7.20
C ASP A 171 9.02 -21.90 -7.49
N ALA A 172 9.19 -20.61 -7.19
CA ALA A 172 10.47 -19.92 -7.39
C ALA A 172 11.62 -20.61 -6.63
N THR A 173 12.76 -20.78 -7.32
CA THR A 173 13.92 -21.51 -6.79
C THR A 173 14.57 -20.78 -5.62
N PRO A 174 15.37 -21.47 -4.78
CA PRO A 174 16.13 -20.83 -3.70
C PRO A 174 16.99 -19.65 -4.19
N GLU A 175 17.61 -19.76 -5.36
CA GLU A 175 18.44 -18.70 -5.95
C GLU A 175 17.59 -17.48 -6.34
N MET A 176 16.37 -17.70 -6.84
CA MET A 176 15.44 -16.60 -7.14
C MET A 176 15.01 -15.89 -5.86
N ARG A 177 14.69 -16.64 -4.79
CA ARG A 177 14.31 -16.10 -3.48
C ARG A 177 15.45 -15.30 -2.84
N ALA A 178 16.69 -15.79 -2.92
CA ALA A 178 17.86 -15.07 -2.42
C ALA A 178 18.10 -13.77 -3.21
N ARG A 179 17.88 -13.80 -4.53
CA ARG A 179 18.03 -12.62 -5.38
C ARG A 179 16.98 -11.55 -5.10
N GLU A 180 15.75 -11.93 -4.77
CA GLU A 180 14.69 -10.99 -4.33
C GLU A 180 15.13 -10.20 -3.09
N VAL A 181 15.89 -10.80 -2.16
CA VAL A 181 16.46 -10.08 -1.00
C VAL A 181 17.45 -9.01 -1.44
N ALA A 182 18.41 -9.37 -2.30
CA ALA A 182 19.37 -8.42 -2.84
C ALA A 182 18.67 -7.27 -3.58
N TYR A 183 17.65 -7.58 -4.37
CA TYR A 183 16.84 -6.58 -5.08
C TYR A 183 16.02 -5.70 -4.16
N ALA A 184 15.50 -6.23 -3.05
CA ALA A 184 14.77 -5.45 -2.06
C ALA A 184 15.67 -4.38 -1.40
N TYR A 185 16.92 -4.73 -1.04
CA TYR A 185 17.88 -3.76 -0.52
C TYR A 185 18.25 -2.71 -1.57
N SER A 186 18.59 -3.15 -2.78
CA SER A 186 18.86 -2.22 -3.89
C SER A 186 17.68 -1.31 -4.19
N TRP A 187 16.46 -1.82 -4.11
CA TRP A 187 15.25 -1.01 -4.29
C TRP A 187 15.15 0.07 -3.22
N PHE A 188 15.36 -0.29 -1.94
CA PHE A 188 15.30 0.66 -0.84
C PHE A 188 16.33 1.78 -1.01
N ASP A 189 17.58 1.43 -1.32
CA ASP A 189 18.65 2.41 -1.54
C ASP A 189 18.33 3.34 -2.73
N ASN A 190 17.85 2.78 -3.84
CA ASN A 190 17.56 3.57 -5.04
C ASN A 190 16.30 4.44 -4.90
N ILE A 191 15.23 3.95 -4.27
CA ILE A 191 14.01 4.75 -4.11
C ILE A 191 14.21 5.86 -3.09
N THR A 192 14.98 5.63 -2.03
CA THR A 192 15.31 6.69 -1.07
C THR A 192 16.23 7.73 -1.70
N ALA A 193 17.19 7.32 -2.53
CA ALA A 193 17.99 8.22 -3.35
C ALA A 193 17.13 9.08 -4.28
N ASP A 194 16.25 8.47 -5.06
CA ASP A 194 15.37 9.17 -6.02
C ASP A 194 14.43 10.18 -5.36
N ILE A 195 14.00 9.94 -4.12
CA ILE A 195 13.09 10.83 -3.40
C ILE A 195 13.82 11.99 -2.70
N PHE A 196 15.00 11.74 -2.13
CA PHE A 196 15.60 12.63 -1.14
C PHE A 196 16.97 13.20 -1.50
N MET A 197 17.60 12.77 -2.61
CA MET A 197 18.90 13.27 -3.08
C MET A 197 18.77 14.03 -4.40
#